data_AF-A0A497RMU3-F1
#
_entry.id   AF-A0A497RMU3-F1
#
_cell.length_a   1.000
_cell.length_b   1.000
_cell.length_c   1.000
_cell.angle_alpha   90.00
_cell.angle_beta   90.00
_cell.angle_gamma   90.00
#
_symmetry.space_group_name_H-M   'P 1'
#
loop_
_entity.id
_entity.type
_entity.pdbx_description
1 polymer ?
#
loop_
_entity_poly.entity_id
_entity_poly.type
_entity_poly.pdbx_seq_one_letter_code
_entity_poly.pdbx_strand_id
1 'polypeptide(L)' 'MIQAYNEMFRVLKPNGYCVIVIGNATYHDKEIDTVKFTIDYCQKIGFKLIIDKIIYGLYNIIQNEKVLI' A
#
# COMPACT_ATOMS: atom_id res chain seq x y z
N MET A 1 -1.49 -7.17 10.16
CA MET A 1 -1.04 -6.63 8.85
C MET A 1 0.22 -7.31 8.31
N ILE A 2 1.35 -7.28 9.03
CA ILE A 2 2.63 -7.93 8.62
C ILE A 2 2.45 -9.37 8.11
N GLN A 3 1.79 -10.24 8.88
CA GLN A 3 1.54 -11.62 8.47
C GLN A 3 0.70 -11.71 7.19
N ALA A 4 -0.29 -10.84 7.00
CA ALA A 4 -1.12 -10.83 5.81
C ALA A 4 -0.29 -10.51 4.55
N TYR A 5 0.64 -9.55 4.63
CA TYR A 5 1.52 -9.23 3.51
C TYR A 5 2.46 -10.40 3.14
N ASN A 6 2.99 -11.13 4.12
CA ASN A 6 3.80 -12.32 3.85
C ASN A 6 2.99 -13.40 3.14
N GLU A 7 1.77 -13.66 3.61
CA GLU A 7 0.91 -14.67 3.00
C GLU A 7 0.46 -14.25 1.60
N MET A 8 0.12 -12.98 1.39
CA MET A 8 -0.17 -12.42 0.06
C MET A 8 0.99 -12.67 -0.90
N PHE A 9 2.23 -12.40 -0.48
CA PHE A 9 3.42 -12.66 -1.29
C PHE A 9 3.60 -14.17 -1.58
N ARG A 10 3.43 -15.01 -0.56
CA ARG A 10 3.60 -16.47 -0.66
C ARG A 10 2.61 -17.12 -1.63
N VAL A 11 1.37 -16.65 -1.66
CA VAL A 11 0.31 -17.25 -2.50
C VAL A 11 0.22 -16.66 -3.91
N LEU A 12 0.95 -15.56 -4.17
CA LEU A 12 0.95 -14.92 -5.48
C LEU A 12 1.56 -15.86 -6.52
N LYS A 13 0.88 -16.02 -7.66
CA LYS A 13 1.42 -16.77 -8.78
C LYS A 13 2.64 -16.03 -9.37
N PRO A 14 3.56 -16.73 -10.05
CA PRO A 14 4.61 -16.07 -10.82
C PRO A 14 3.99 -15.05 -11.79
N ASN A 15 4.55 -13.82 -11.81
CA ASN A 15 4.03 -12.67 -12.58
C ASN A 15 2.61 -12.23 -12.19
N GLY A 16 2.09 -12.69 -11.06
CA GLY A 16 0.87 -12.13 -10.45
C GLY A 16 1.15 -10.75 -9.88
N TYR A 17 0.10 -9.95 -9.81
CA TYR A 17 0.14 -8.59 -9.26
C TYR A 17 -0.72 -8.56 -8.01
N CYS A 18 -0.20 -7.99 -6.93
CA CYS A 18 -1.02 -7.60 -5.79
C CYS A 18 -1.43 -6.13 -5.98
N VAL A 19 -2.60 -5.73 -5.48
CA VAL A 19 -2.99 -4.31 -5.44
C VAL A 19 -3.47 -4.02 -4.03
N ILE A 20 -2.84 -3.05 -3.38
CA ILE A 20 -3.18 -2.61 -2.03
C ILE A 20 -3.58 -1.14 -2.13
N VAL A 21 -4.85 -0.85 -1.81
CA VAL A 21 -5.36 0.52 -1.70
C VAL A 21 -5.28 0.93 -0.25
N ILE A 22 -4.43 1.91 0.06
CA ILE A 22 -4.18 2.36 1.43
C ILE A 22 -3.89 3.86 1.46
N GLY A 23 -4.49 4.55 2.43
CA GLY A 23 -4.20 5.95 2.77
C GLY A 23 -3.54 6.05 4.15
N ASN A 24 -3.02 7.24 4.46
CA ASN A 24 -2.49 7.51 5.81
C ASN A 24 -3.61 7.45 6.84
N ALA A 25 -3.33 6.80 7.97
CA ALA A 25 -4.26 6.73 9.09
C ALA A 25 -3.98 7.90 10.05
N THR A 26 -5.03 8.43 10.68
CA THR A 26 -4.90 9.41 11.77
C THR A 26 -5.18 8.72 13.10
N TYR A 27 -4.29 8.91 14.08
CA TYR A 27 -4.45 8.38 15.43
C TYR A 27 -4.16 9.49 16.44
N HIS A 28 -5.14 9.84 17.29
CA HIS A 28 -5.08 11.00 18.21
C HIS A 28 -4.62 12.28 17.52
N ASP A 29 -5.29 12.65 16.41
CA ASP A 29 -4.99 13.83 15.59
C ASP A 29 -3.57 13.89 15.02
N LYS A 30 -2.81 12.79 15.13
CA LYS A 30 -1.51 12.64 14.47
C LYS A 30 -1.65 11.75 13.26
N GLU A 31 -1.24 12.28 12.12
CA GLU A 31 -1.12 11.49 10.90
C GLU A 31 0.02 10.47 11.06
N ILE A 32 -0.29 9.22 10.77
CA ILE A 32 0.65 8.12 10.67
C ILE A 32 0.83 7.82 9.18
N ASP A 33 2.07 7.88 8.71
CA ASP A 33 2.47 7.56 7.33
C ASP A 33 2.38 6.05 7.05
N THR A 34 1.16 5.53 7.17
CA THR A 34 0.83 4.10 7.07
C THR A 34 1.14 3.59 5.68
N VAL A 35 1.03 4.47 4.68
CA VAL A 35 1.40 4.19 3.32
C VAL A 35 2.91 3.90 3.22
N LYS A 36 3.77 4.77 3.78
CA LYS A 36 5.22 4.52 3.79
C LYS A 36 5.58 3.23 4.52
N PHE A 37 5.03 3.01 5.72
CA PHE A 37 5.28 1.77 6.46
C PHE A 37 4.90 0.52 5.66
N THR A 38 3.81 0.59 4.90
CA THR A 38 3.36 -0.51 4.04
C THR A 38 4.30 -0.72 2.86
N ILE A 39 4.75 0.35 2.20
CA ILE A 39 5.75 0.25 1.13
C ILE A 39 7.03 -0.38 1.64
N ASP A 40 7.60 0.18 2.72
CA ASP A 40 8.88 -0.24 3.26
C ASP A 40 8.85 -1.73 3.63
N TYR A 41 7.76 -2.17 4.26
CA TYR A 41 7.59 -3.57 4.63
C TYR A 41 7.44 -4.49 3.42
N CYS A 42 6.57 -4.12 2.47
CA CYS A 42 6.31 -4.97 1.32
C CYS A 42 7.51 -5.07 0.36
N GLN A 43 8.29 -4.00 0.22
CA GLN A 43 9.57 -4.02 -0.48
C GLN A 43 10.58 -4.96 0.22
N LYS A 44 10.62 -4.94 1.55
CA LYS A 44 11.48 -5.83 2.34
C LYS A 44 11.17 -7.32 2.14
N ILE A 45 9.90 -7.70 1.94
CA ILE A 45 9.51 -9.10 1.71
C ILE A 45 9.58 -9.53 0.24
N GLY A 46 9.76 -8.60 -0.71
CA GLY A 46 10.07 -8.90 -2.11
C GLY A 46 9.10 -8.33 -3.15
N PHE A 47 8.04 -7.62 -2.74
CA PHE A 47 7.19 -6.88 -3.69
C PHE A 47 7.94 -5.71 -4.34
N LYS A 48 7.44 -5.23 -5.48
CA LYS A 48 7.99 -4.06 -6.18
C LYS A 48 6.90 -3.01 -6.40
N LEU A 49 7.10 -1.80 -5.87
CA LEU A 49 6.20 -0.70 -6.17
C LEU A 49 6.32 -0.34 -7.67
N ILE A 50 5.23 -0.48 -8.43
CA ILE A 50 5.23 -0.19 -9.88
C ILE A 50 4.40 1.04 -10.24
N ILE A 51 3.40 1.42 -9.44
CA ILE A 51 2.59 2.60 -9.73
C ILE A 51 2.43 3.45 -8.45
N ASP A 52 2.72 4.74 -8.56
CA ASP A 52 2.31 5.74 -7.57
C ASP A 52 1.13 6.51 -8.19
N LYS A 53 -0.10 6.19 -7.78
CA LYS A 53 -1.32 6.68 -8.44
C LYS A 53 -2.13 7.54 -7.50
N ILE A 54 -2.19 8.82 -7.79
CA ILE A 54 -3.11 9.75 -7.13
C ILE A 54 -4.55 9.35 -7.52
N ILE A 55 -5.40 9.00 -6.55
CA ILE A 55 -6.83 8.75 -6.77
C ILE A 55 -7.62 10.00 -6.41
N TYR A 56 -8.50 10.40 -7.33
CA TYR A 56 -9.50 11.44 -7.11
C TYR A 56 -10.75 10.80 -6.49
N GLY A 57 -11.00 11.07 -5.22
CA GLY A 57 -12.27 10.73 -4.59
C GLY A 57 -13.41 11.62 -5.10
N LEU A 58 -14.64 11.11 -5.08
CA LEU A 58 -15.90 11.79 -5.49
C LEU A 58 -16.15 13.19 -4.85
N TYR A 59 -15.35 13.60 -3.87
CA TYR A 59 -15.48 14.84 -3.11
C TYR A 59 -14.36 15.88 -3.36
N ASN A 60 -13.60 15.81 -4.47
CA ASN A 60 -12.47 16.72 -4.73
C ASN A 60 -11.40 16.73 -3.61
N ILE A 61 -11.27 15.61 -2.88
CA ILE A 61 -10.18 15.41 -1.93
C ILE A 61 -9.04 14.74 -2.70
N ILE A 62 -7.89 15.41 -2.79
CA ILE A 62 -6.68 14.86 -3.41
C ILE A 62 -6.03 13.90 -2.41
N GLN A 63 -6.00 12.61 -2.71
CA GLN A 63 -5.27 11.61 -1.93
C GLN A 63 -4.21 10.93 -2.81
N ASN A 64 -2.96 10.95 -2.33
CA ASN A 64 -1.87 10.20 -2.94
C ASN A 64 -2.02 8.74 -2.53
N GLU A 65 -2.47 7.88 -3.43
CA GLU A 65 -2.43 6.43 -3.21
C GLU A 65 -1.18 5.83 -3.86
N LYS A 66 -0.59 4.85 -3.18
CA LYS A 66 0.61 4.18 -3.66
C LYS A 66 0.26 2.74 -3.97
N VAL A 67 0.40 2.34 -5.23
CA VAL A 67 0.04 1.01 -5.72
C VAL A 67 1.29 0.13 -5.73
N LEU A 68 1.39 -0.72 -4.71
CA LEU A 68 2.37 -1.79 -4.68
C LEU A 68 1.95 -2.96 -5.54
N ILE A 69 2.88 -3.49 -6.32
CA ILE A 69 2.69 -4.59 -7.25
C ILE A 69 3.53 -5.80 -6.83
#